data_AF-W6LCS8-F1
#
_entry.id   AF-W6LCS8-F1
#
_cell.length_a   1.000
_cell.length_b   1.000
_cell.length_c   1.000
_cell.angle_alpha   90.00
_cell.angle_beta   90.00
_cell.angle_gamma   90.00
#
_symmetry.space_group_name_H-M   'P 1'
#
loop_
_entity.id
_entity.type
_entity.pdbx_description
1 polymer ?
#
loop_
_entity_poly.entity_id
_entity_poly.type
_entity_poly.pdbx_seq_one_letter_code
_entity_poly.pdbx_strand_id
1 'polypeptide(L)'
;MNVFASTRTITHEILHALGFGASVFLEKNMLDADGIRGKPLSYVLKSPKVVEVARAHYGCNTMQYMELEDMGNGGSKGSHWKMRNAKDDLMSPMKGSSSFYSAITIAAMEDTGYYKGNYRNAENMKWGKNVGCALFDKKCIINGVSQVPDMFCEVTIDSISEYKCTSDRMGIGDCTIKKHDSLPQYFQYFPDQTMGGTVNWMDYCPFIEKYSDTKCLNGDAEIIPGSVFSEYSRCFSALPNSLIKIMK
;
A
#
# COMPACT_ATOMS: atom_id res chain seq x y z
N MET A 1 16.19 9.27 -11.34
CA MET A 1 15.76 9.06 -9.93
C MET A 1 15.95 10.39 -9.22
N ASN A 2 14.92 10.94 -8.55
CA ASN A 2 15.06 12.23 -7.85
C ASN A 2 15.52 12.02 -6.40
N VAL A 3 16.03 13.08 -5.77
CA VAL A 3 16.58 13.03 -4.42
C VAL A 3 15.58 12.43 -3.42
N PHE A 4 14.30 12.82 -3.49
CA PHE A 4 13.26 12.28 -2.60
C PHE A 4 13.10 10.76 -2.70
N ALA A 5 12.94 10.21 -3.91
CA ALA A 5 12.81 8.77 -4.10
C ALA A 5 14.07 8.03 -3.64
N SER A 6 15.26 8.56 -3.95
CA SER A 6 16.53 7.99 -3.53
C SER A 6 16.68 7.99 -2.00
N THR A 7 16.32 9.08 -1.32
CA THR A 7 16.36 9.16 0.15
C THR A 7 15.44 8.13 0.80
N ARG A 8 14.23 7.93 0.26
CA ARG A 8 13.30 6.92 0.77
C ARG A 8 13.82 5.51 0.56
N THR A 9 14.36 5.21 -0.63
CA THR A 9 14.99 3.91 -0.88
C THR A 9 16.18 3.67 0.05
N ILE A 10 17.08 4.64 0.24
CA ILE A 10 18.20 4.47 1.17
C ILE A 10 17.69 4.24 2.61
N THR A 11 16.68 4.98 3.05
CA THR A 11 16.11 4.81 4.39
C THR A 11 15.49 3.41 4.57
N HIS A 12 14.80 2.91 3.54
CA HIS A 12 14.25 1.55 3.50
C HIS A 12 15.35 0.49 3.68
N GLU A 13 16.43 0.57 2.90
CA GLU A 13 17.54 -0.39 3.01
C GLU A 13 18.28 -0.27 4.35
N ILE A 14 18.38 0.93 4.91
CA ILE A 14 18.92 1.13 6.27
C ILE A 14 18.05 0.40 7.29
N LEU A 15 16.72 0.43 7.18
CA LEU A 15 15.84 -0.27 8.12
C LEU A 15 16.03 -1.78 8.06
N HIS A 16 16.26 -2.36 6.88
CA HIS A 16 16.65 -3.77 6.78
C HIS A 16 17.95 -4.04 7.54
N ALA A 17 18.99 -3.22 7.32
CA ALA A 17 20.27 -3.37 8.03
C ALA A 17 20.13 -3.20 9.55
N LEU A 18 19.17 -2.39 10.00
CA LEU A 18 18.87 -2.17 11.42
C LEU A 18 17.96 -3.24 12.05
N GLY A 19 17.47 -4.21 11.27
CA GLY A 19 16.74 -5.37 11.77
C GLY A 19 15.28 -5.48 11.37
N PHE A 20 14.80 -4.67 10.41
CA PHE A 20 13.50 -4.91 9.79
C PHE A 20 13.60 -6.10 8.82
N GLY A 21 13.34 -7.32 9.31
CA GLY A 21 13.41 -8.51 8.47
C GLY A 21 13.10 -9.80 9.20
N ALA A 22 12.70 -10.82 8.45
CA ALA A 22 12.21 -12.09 8.98
C ALA A 22 13.18 -12.76 9.98
N SER A 23 14.50 -12.70 9.72
CA SER A 23 15.50 -13.30 10.60
C SER A 23 15.48 -12.70 12.01
N VAL A 24 15.42 -11.36 12.11
CA VAL A 24 15.36 -10.66 13.40
C VAL A 24 14.00 -10.87 14.04
N PHE A 25 12.91 -10.76 13.27
CA PHE A 25 11.57 -10.98 13.80
C PHE A 25 11.39 -12.40 14.35
N LEU A 26 12.03 -13.41 13.75
CA LEU A 26 12.07 -14.78 14.28
C LEU A 26 12.87 -14.85 15.59
N GLU A 27 14.09 -14.31 15.61
CA GLU A 27 14.96 -14.28 16.79
C GLU A 27 14.28 -13.61 17.99
N LYS A 28 13.51 -12.55 17.73
CA LYS A 28 12.76 -11.81 18.75
C LYS A 28 11.37 -12.39 19.07
N ASN A 29 11.03 -13.57 18.53
CA ASN A 29 9.73 -14.23 18.72
C ASN A 29 8.52 -13.35 18.35
N MET A 30 8.68 -12.51 17.32
CA MET A 30 7.64 -11.59 16.83
C MET A 30 6.80 -12.20 15.71
N LEU A 31 7.35 -13.19 14.99
CA LEU A 31 6.68 -13.86 13.87
C LEU A 31 5.67 -14.90 14.32
N ASP A 32 4.61 -15.02 13.53
CA ASP A 32 3.70 -16.16 13.51
C ASP A 32 3.31 -16.50 12.05
N ALA A 33 2.48 -17.51 11.86
CA ALA A 33 1.91 -17.84 10.56
C ALA A 33 0.40 -18.05 10.64
N ASP A 34 -0.34 -17.50 9.68
CA ASP A 34 -1.79 -17.65 9.59
C ASP A 34 -2.29 -17.82 8.14
N GLY A 35 -3.46 -18.43 8.00
CA GLY A 35 -4.17 -18.67 6.73
C GLY A 35 -5.12 -17.51 6.41
N ILE A 36 -4.62 -16.55 5.65
CA ILE A 36 -5.25 -15.24 5.53
C ILE A 36 -6.15 -15.17 4.30
N ARG A 37 -7.44 -14.85 4.48
CA ARG A 37 -8.42 -14.69 3.39
C ARG A 37 -8.47 -15.89 2.42
N GLY A 38 -8.32 -17.10 2.96
CA GLY A 38 -8.35 -18.35 2.19
C GLY A 38 -7.03 -18.68 1.48
N LYS A 39 -5.95 -17.93 1.74
CA LYS A 39 -4.60 -18.26 1.28
C LYS A 39 -3.94 -19.33 2.16
N PRO A 40 -2.90 -20.02 1.65
CA PRO A 40 -1.99 -20.81 2.47
C PRO A 40 -1.36 -19.98 3.60
N LEU A 41 -0.75 -20.67 4.57
CA LEU A 41 -0.07 -20.02 5.69
C LEU A 41 0.99 -19.02 5.20
N SER A 42 0.97 -17.83 5.78
CA SER A 42 1.88 -16.73 5.48
C SER A 42 2.35 -16.07 6.77
N TYR A 43 3.54 -15.46 6.74
CA TYR A 43 4.10 -14.81 7.92
C TYR A 43 3.33 -13.55 8.32
N VAL A 44 3.12 -13.41 9.63
CA VAL A 44 2.51 -12.23 10.23
C VAL A 44 3.33 -11.77 11.44
N LEU A 45 3.20 -10.50 11.82
CA LEU A 45 3.77 -9.94 13.04
C LEU A 45 2.68 -9.73 14.09
N LYS A 46 2.81 -10.42 15.22
CA LYS A 46 1.87 -10.37 16.35
C LYS A 46 2.42 -9.60 17.56
N SER A 47 3.52 -8.88 17.38
CA SER A 47 4.19 -8.20 18.48
C SER A 47 3.32 -7.06 19.05
N PRO A 48 3.36 -6.81 20.37
CA PRO A 48 2.33 -6.01 21.05
C PRO A 48 2.19 -4.59 20.51
N LYS A 49 3.30 -3.87 20.27
CA LYS A 49 3.26 -2.48 19.83
C LYS A 49 2.82 -2.39 18.36
N VAL A 50 3.25 -3.32 17.51
CA VAL A 50 2.78 -3.41 16.11
C VAL A 50 1.26 -3.57 16.07
N VAL A 51 0.71 -4.49 16.85
CA VAL A 51 -0.74 -4.73 16.90
C VAL A 51 -1.49 -3.52 17.45
N GLU A 52 -1.01 -2.92 18.54
CA GLU A 52 -1.59 -1.68 19.11
C GLU A 52 -1.68 -0.56 18.08
N VAL A 53 -0.57 -0.27 17.39
CA VAL A 53 -0.49 0.82 16.43
C VAL A 53 -1.26 0.52 15.16
N ALA A 54 -1.25 -0.73 14.69
CA ALA A 54 -2.05 -1.15 13.54
C ALA A 54 -3.55 -1.01 13.83
N ARG A 55 -4.04 -1.47 15.00
CA ARG A 55 -5.44 -1.28 15.42
C ARG A 55 -5.86 0.18 15.35
N ALA A 56 -5.01 1.08 15.86
CA ALA A 56 -5.25 2.52 15.84
C ALA A 56 -5.23 3.10 14.41
N HIS A 57 -4.33 2.64 13.54
CA HIS A 57 -4.26 3.10 12.16
C HIS A 57 -5.49 2.67 11.35
N TYR A 58 -5.82 1.39 11.37
CA TYR A 58 -6.91 0.82 10.56
C TYR A 58 -8.30 1.02 11.17
N GLY A 59 -8.40 1.35 12.47
CA GLY A 59 -9.68 1.43 13.18
C GLY A 59 -10.31 0.04 13.39
N CYS A 60 -9.50 -1.00 13.55
CA CYS A 60 -9.94 -2.38 13.73
C CYS A 60 -9.46 -2.95 15.07
N ASN A 61 -10.28 -2.88 16.11
CA ASN A 61 -9.87 -3.28 17.47
C ASN A 61 -9.68 -4.79 17.65
N THR A 62 -10.27 -5.63 16.79
CA THR A 62 -10.18 -7.10 16.87
C THR A 62 -8.95 -7.66 16.15
N MET A 63 -8.23 -6.85 15.39
CA MET A 63 -7.02 -7.26 14.67
C MET A 63 -5.98 -7.88 15.62
N GLN A 64 -5.37 -9.00 15.23
CA GLN A 64 -4.43 -9.73 16.10
C GLN A 64 -2.96 -9.68 15.63
N TYR A 65 -2.74 -9.29 14.38
CA TYR A 65 -1.40 -9.25 13.77
C TYR A 65 -1.40 -8.31 12.57
N MET A 66 -0.21 -7.89 12.14
CA MET A 66 0.04 -7.25 10.84
C MET A 66 0.59 -8.27 9.85
N GLU A 67 0.11 -8.22 8.61
CA GLU A 67 0.57 -9.10 7.54
C GLU A 67 1.92 -8.66 6.99
N LEU A 68 2.81 -9.62 6.77
CA LEU A 68 4.02 -9.43 5.98
C LEU A 68 3.79 -9.87 4.54
N GLU A 69 4.62 -9.37 3.63
CA GLU A 69 4.53 -9.74 2.22
C GLU A 69 4.79 -11.25 2.05
N ASP A 70 3.92 -11.90 1.29
CA ASP A 70 3.90 -13.35 1.03
C ASP A 70 4.17 -13.67 -0.45
N MET A 71 4.19 -12.65 -1.32
CA MET A 71 4.51 -12.74 -2.74
C MET A 71 5.96 -12.29 -3.02
N GLY A 72 6.50 -12.67 -4.18
CA GLY A 72 7.88 -12.37 -4.57
C GLY A 72 8.87 -13.48 -4.18
N ASN A 73 10.17 -13.15 -4.14
CA ASN A 73 11.26 -14.08 -3.82
C ASN A 73 11.62 -14.04 -2.32
N GLY A 74 12.63 -14.80 -1.91
CA GLY A 74 13.10 -14.85 -0.52
C GLY A 74 13.55 -13.51 0.08
N GLY A 75 13.87 -12.50 -0.76
CA GLY A 75 14.20 -11.15 -0.29
C GLY A 75 12.98 -10.28 -0.01
N SER A 76 11.82 -10.57 -0.63
CA SER A 76 10.58 -9.84 -0.38
C SER A 76 9.79 -10.45 0.78
N LYS A 77 9.67 -11.78 0.80
CA LYS A 77 8.78 -12.48 1.73
C LYS A 77 9.22 -12.33 3.18
N GLY A 78 8.29 -11.95 4.05
CA GLY A 78 8.54 -11.82 5.49
C GLY A 78 9.45 -10.65 5.90
N SER A 79 9.93 -9.84 4.94
CA SER A 79 10.80 -8.69 5.23
C SER A 79 10.18 -7.35 4.84
N HIS A 80 8.95 -7.35 4.33
CA HIS A 80 8.19 -6.16 3.99
C HIS A 80 6.79 -6.25 4.57
N TRP A 81 6.13 -5.12 4.77
CA TRP A 81 4.69 -5.13 5.01
C TRP A 81 3.95 -5.63 3.78
N LYS A 82 2.82 -6.32 3.99
CA LYS A 82 1.94 -6.70 2.89
C LYS A 82 1.49 -5.44 2.14
N MET A 83 1.86 -5.33 0.86
CA MET A 83 1.61 -4.11 0.08
C MET A 83 0.12 -3.76 0.04
N ARG A 84 -0.75 -4.78 -0.07
CA ARG A 84 -2.21 -4.61 0.02
C ARG A 84 -2.65 -3.76 1.21
N ASN A 85 -2.03 -3.92 2.36
CA ASN A 85 -2.44 -3.30 3.61
C ASN A 85 -1.64 -2.03 3.93
N ALA A 86 -0.43 -1.90 3.38
CA ALA A 86 0.52 -0.83 3.71
C ALA A 86 1.25 -0.32 2.45
N LYS A 87 0.52 -0.10 1.35
CA LYS A 87 1.07 0.28 0.03
C LYS A 87 2.00 1.49 0.08
N ASP A 88 1.62 2.50 0.86
CA ASP A 88 2.33 3.77 0.93
C ASP A 88 3.33 3.82 2.10
N ASP A 89 3.53 2.72 2.82
CA ASP A 89 4.52 2.63 3.89
C ASP A 89 5.94 2.55 3.33
N LEU A 90 6.91 3.06 4.09
CA LEU A 90 8.32 2.97 3.79
C LEU A 90 8.77 1.51 3.58
N MET A 91 8.27 0.56 4.37
CA MET A 91 8.63 -0.86 4.28
C MET A 91 7.66 -1.69 3.41
N SER A 92 6.91 -1.03 2.52
CA SER A 92 6.20 -1.70 1.43
C SER A 92 7.18 -2.17 0.35
N PRO A 93 6.92 -3.27 -0.39
CA PRO A 93 7.82 -3.73 -1.45
C PRO A 93 7.80 -2.83 -2.70
N MET A 94 6.84 -1.91 -2.83
CA MET A 94 6.68 -1.05 -4.01
C MET A 94 7.71 0.09 -4.03
N LYS A 95 8.45 0.18 -5.14
CA LYS A 95 9.29 1.35 -5.44
C LYS A 95 8.44 2.45 -6.07
N GLY A 96 8.57 3.68 -5.56
CA GLY A 96 7.98 4.87 -6.17
C GLY A 96 6.61 5.29 -5.63
N SER A 97 6.15 4.77 -4.48
CA SER A 97 5.13 5.43 -3.65
C SER A 97 5.77 6.54 -2.81
N SER A 98 4.98 7.29 -2.02
CA SER A 98 5.52 8.26 -1.05
C SER A 98 6.38 7.64 0.06
N SER A 99 6.28 6.32 0.30
CA SER A 99 7.10 5.59 1.27
C SER A 99 7.17 6.25 2.65
N PHE A 100 6.01 6.45 3.27
CA PHE A 100 5.87 7.08 4.57
C PHE A 100 6.50 6.23 5.67
N TYR A 101 7.40 6.82 6.48
CA TYR A 101 7.91 6.18 7.69
C TYR A 101 6.82 6.22 8.76
N SER A 102 5.90 5.27 8.66
CA SER A 102 4.69 5.26 9.47
C SER A 102 4.94 4.82 10.91
N ALA A 103 3.94 5.05 11.76
CA ALA A 103 3.92 4.55 13.12
C ALA A 103 4.00 3.01 13.18
N ILE A 104 3.47 2.30 12.18
CA ILE A 104 3.48 0.84 12.12
C ILE A 104 4.93 0.33 11.97
N THR A 105 5.72 0.96 11.09
CA THR A 105 7.14 0.61 10.91
C THR A 105 7.97 0.99 12.15
N ILE A 106 7.69 2.13 12.78
CA ILE A 106 8.34 2.51 14.04
C ILE A 106 8.04 1.46 15.13
N ALA A 107 6.80 0.99 15.23
CA ALA A 107 6.40 -0.04 16.17
C ALA A 107 7.11 -1.38 15.96
N ALA A 108 7.29 -1.82 14.71
CA ALA A 108 8.04 -3.04 14.43
C ALA A 108 9.49 -2.93 14.89
N MET A 109 10.13 -1.77 14.66
CA MET A 109 11.49 -1.54 15.14
C MET A 109 11.56 -1.47 16.67
N GLU A 110 10.60 -0.84 17.34
CA GLU A 110 10.53 -0.82 18.82
C GLU A 110 10.36 -2.22 19.41
N ASP A 111 9.46 -3.03 18.86
CA ASP A 111 9.20 -4.40 19.32
C ASP A 111 10.41 -5.35 19.14
N THR A 112 11.40 -5.00 18.31
CA THR A 112 12.67 -5.76 18.27
C THR A 112 13.45 -5.68 19.59
N GLY A 113 13.17 -4.68 20.42
CA GLY A 113 13.89 -4.39 21.66
C GLY A 113 15.21 -3.63 21.48
N TYR A 114 15.61 -3.33 20.24
CA TYR A 114 16.84 -2.56 19.97
C TYR A 114 16.65 -1.04 20.07
N TYR A 115 15.42 -0.56 19.87
CA TYR A 115 15.13 0.86 19.72
C TYR A 115 13.92 1.27 20.56
N LYS A 116 13.78 2.58 20.77
CA LYS A 116 12.57 3.18 21.34
C LYS A 116 11.95 4.12 20.32
N GLY A 117 10.69 3.89 19.97
CA GLY A 117 9.99 4.63 18.94
C GLY A 117 9.68 6.08 19.34
N ASN A 118 9.91 7.00 18.41
CA ASN A 118 9.44 8.38 18.53
C ASN A 118 8.23 8.62 17.61
N TYR A 119 7.05 8.27 18.11
CA TYR A 119 5.80 8.38 17.35
C TYR A 119 5.37 9.81 17.02
N ARG A 120 5.96 10.85 17.66
CA ARG A 120 5.64 12.25 17.33
C ARG A 120 6.06 12.63 15.91
N ASN A 121 7.06 11.95 15.36
CA ASN A 121 7.57 12.16 14.01
C ASN A 121 7.05 11.12 13.00
N ALA A 122 6.12 10.25 13.42
CA ALA A 122 5.55 9.25 12.53
C ALA A 122 4.80 9.94 11.37
N GLU A 123 5.11 9.52 10.14
CA GLU A 123 4.44 10.05 8.97
C GLU A 123 3.04 9.45 8.81
N ASN A 124 2.09 10.28 8.39
CA ASN A 124 0.68 9.93 8.33
C ASN A 124 0.34 9.23 7.01
N MET A 125 0.58 7.92 6.93
CA MET A 125 0.09 7.10 5.83
C MET A 125 -1.44 7.19 5.75
N LYS A 126 -1.98 7.54 4.58
CA LYS A 126 -3.45 7.61 4.38
C LYS A 126 -4.04 6.27 4.00
N TRP A 127 -3.27 5.44 3.30
CA TRP A 127 -3.67 4.10 2.88
C TRP A 127 -4.14 3.26 4.07
N GLY A 128 -5.37 2.75 3.99
CA GLY A 128 -5.97 1.91 5.03
C GLY A 128 -6.37 2.62 6.32
N LYS A 129 -6.24 3.96 6.43
CA LYS A 129 -6.56 4.64 7.67
C LYS A 129 -8.08 4.58 7.97
N ASN A 130 -8.46 4.09 9.14
CA ASN A 130 -9.85 3.99 9.61
C ASN A 130 -10.81 3.18 8.71
N VAL A 131 -10.30 2.30 7.86
CA VAL A 131 -11.14 1.48 6.95
C VAL A 131 -11.86 0.32 7.65
N GLY A 132 -11.52 0.04 8.91
CA GLY A 132 -12.09 -1.03 9.70
C GLY A 132 -11.56 -2.42 9.37
N CYS A 133 -12.16 -3.44 9.99
CA CYS A 133 -11.67 -4.82 9.93
C CYS A 133 -11.91 -5.52 8.58
N ALA A 134 -12.80 -4.98 7.74
CA ALA A 134 -13.09 -5.55 6.43
C ALA A 134 -11.84 -5.68 5.54
N LEU A 135 -10.84 -4.81 5.73
CA LEU A 135 -9.56 -4.93 5.05
C LEU A 135 -8.87 -6.27 5.35
N PHE A 136 -8.91 -6.75 6.58
CA PHE A 136 -8.20 -7.96 7.00
C PHE A 136 -9.06 -9.21 6.82
N ASP A 137 -10.34 -9.11 7.17
CA ASP A 137 -11.26 -10.25 7.26
C ASP A 137 -11.83 -10.70 5.90
N LYS A 138 -11.91 -9.77 4.94
CA LYS A 138 -12.57 -10.00 3.64
C LYS A 138 -11.59 -9.85 2.48
N LYS A 139 -11.94 -10.48 1.36
CA LYS A 139 -11.38 -10.11 0.05
C LYS A 139 -11.62 -8.61 -0.19
N CYS A 140 -10.70 -7.96 -0.91
CA CYS A 140 -10.84 -6.54 -1.26
C CYS A 140 -12.11 -6.27 -2.08
N ILE A 141 -12.48 -7.19 -2.97
CA ILE A 141 -13.68 -7.13 -3.80
C ILE A 141 -14.38 -8.50 -3.72
N ILE A 142 -15.72 -8.47 -3.68
CA ILE A 142 -16.58 -9.66 -3.71
C ILE A 142 -17.62 -9.44 -4.82
N ASN A 143 -17.61 -10.30 -5.84
CA ASN A 143 -18.52 -10.22 -6.99
C ASN A 143 -18.55 -8.83 -7.65
N GLY A 144 -17.38 -8.21 -7.82
CA GLY A 144 -17.25 -6.87 -8.41
C GLY A 144 -17.57 -5.70 -7.46
N VAL A 145 -17.89 -5.97 -6.19
CA VAL A 145 -18.16 -4.92 -5.19
C VAL A 145 -17.02 -4.83 -4.16
N SER A 146 -16.40 -3.66 -4.07
CA SER A 146 -15.34 -3.35 -3.13
C SER A 146 -15.86 -3.37 -1.71
N GLN A 147 -15.13 -4.08 -0.85
CA GLN A 147 -15.37 -4.12 0.58
C GLN A 147 -14.67 -2.96 1.30
N VAL A 148 -13.77 -2.26 0.60
CA VAL A 148 -13.05 -1.08 1.09
C VAL A 148 -12.89 -0.05 -0.05
N PRO A 149 -13.98 0.67 -0.43
CA PRO A 149 -14.03 1.53 -1.63
C PRO A 149 -13.00 2.66 -1.66
N ASP A 150 -12.54 3.12 -0.48
CA ASP A 150 -11.51 4.15 -0.38
C ASP A 150 -10.11 3.67 -0.80
N MET A 151 -9.92 2.35 -0.90
CA MET A 151 -8.65 1.72 -1.26
C MET A 151 -8.71 1.01 -2.61
N PHE A 152 -9.78 0.24 -2.84
CA PHE A 152 -9.89 -0.65 -3.99
C PHE A 152 -11.04 -0.22 -4.89
N CYS A 153 -10.74 -0.12 -6.18
CA CYS A 153 -11.63 0.36 -7.23
C CYS A 153 -12.17 -0.80 -8.07
N GLU A 154 -13.35 -0.63 -8.68
CA GLU A 154 -14.11 -1.75 -9.27
C GLU A 154 -14.14 -1.73 -10.79
N VAL A 155 -13.89 -0.57 -11.40
CA VAL A 155 -14.02 -0.34 -12.84
C VAL A 155 -12.86 0.51 -13.34
N THR A 156 -12.36 0.18 -14.53
CA THR A 156 -11.46 1.04 -15.30
C THR A 156 -12.20 2.30 -15.71
N ILE A 157 -11.52 3.43 -15.70
CA ILE A 157 -12.10 4.70 -16.11
C ILE A 157 -11.92 4.88 -17.62
N ASP A 158 -13.02 5.12 -18.33
CA ASP A 158 -13.02 5.23 -19.79
C ASP A 158 -12.61 6.62 -20.31
N SER A 159 -12.48 7.62 -19.43
CA SER A 159 -12.13 9.00 -19.78
C SER A 159 -11.12 9.62 -18.84
N ILE A 160 -10.14 10.34 -19.40
CA ILE A 160 -9.15 11.13 -18.65
C ILE A 160 -9.82 12.08 -17.63
N SER A 161 -11.04 12.55 -17.90
CA SER A 161 -11.79 13.42 -16.99
C SER A 161 -12.19 12.76 -15.67
N GLU A 162 -12.19 11.43 -15.57
CA GLU A 162 -12.55 10.71 -14.34
C GLU A 162 -11.35 10.08 -13.63
N TYR A 163 -10.13 10.28 -14.16
CA TYR A 163 -8.90 9.88 -13.47
C TYR A 163 -8.89 10.39 -12.03
N LYS A 164 -8.25 9.64 -11.15
CA LYS A 164 -8.22 9.92 -9.72
C LYS A 164 -6.80 10.18 -9.25
N CYS A 165 -6.67 10.96 -8.17
CA CYS A 165 -5.40 11.03 -7.47
C CYS A 165 -5.07 9.67 -6.85
N THR A 166 -3.82 9.27 -6.98
CA THR A 166 -3.25 8.19 -6.18
C THR A 166 -3.33 8.51 -4.69
N SER A 167 -3.41 7.48 -3.84
CA SER A 167 -3.54 7.60 -2.38
C SER A 167 -2.43 8.44 -1.72
N ASP A 168 -1.24 8.39 -2.31
CA ASP A 168 -0.05 9.12 -1.89
C ASP A 168 0.03 10.55 -2.46
N ARG A 169 -0.94 10.92 -3.32
CA ARG A 169 -1.05 12.20 -4.05
C ARG A 169 0.15 12.52 -4.94
N MET A 170 0.91 11.51 -5.36
CA MET A 170 2.12 11.68 -6.17
C MET A 170 1.88 11.59 -7.69
N GLY A 171 0.63 11.39 -8.09
CA GLY A 171 0.23 11.40 -9.50
C GLY A 171 -1.26 11.19 -9.69
N ILE A 172 -1.69 11.38 -10.93
CA ILE A 172 -3.04 11.07 -11.40
C ILE A 172 -3.02 9.67 -12.01
N GLY A 173 -4.08 8.91 -11.85
CA GLY A 173 -4.10 7.52 -12.25
C GLY A 173 -5.49 6.98 -12.49
N ASP A 174 -5.53 5.70 -12.83
CA ASP A 174 -6.75 4.95 -13.07
C ASP A 174 -6.73 3.63 -12.27
N CYS A 175 -7.90 3.07 -12.08
CA CYS A 175 -8.10 1.72 -11.62
C CYS A 175 -7.56 0.72 -12.64
N THR A 176 -6.49 0.01 -12.30
CA THR A 176 -5.86 -0.94 -13.21
C THR A 176 -6.42 -2.34 -13.00
N ILE A 177 -7.29 -2.76 -13.92
CA ILE A 177 -7.85 -4.11 -13.97
C ILE A 177 -7.44 -4.73 -15.30
N LYS A 178 -7.02 -6.00 -15.27
CA LYS A 178 -6.71 -6.76 -16.48
C LYS A 178 -7.26 -8.18 -16.41
N LYS A 179 -7.37 -8.79 -17.59
CA LYS A 179 -7.59 -10.22 -17.73
C LYS A 179 -6.27 -10.96 -17.52
N HIS A 180 -6.31 -12.02 -16.72
CA HIS A 180 -5.20 -12.93 -16.47
C HIS A 180 -5.50 -14.29 -17.11
N ASP A 181 -4.47 -15.12 -17.34
CA ASP A 181 -4.68 -16.47 -17.87
C ASP A 181 -5.45 -17.35 -16.88
N SER A 182 -5.12 -17.22 -15.59
CA SER A 182 -5.86 -17.82 -14.48
C SER A 182 -5.55 -17.08 -13.18
N LEU A 183 -6.52 -17.07 -12.25
CA LEU A 183 -6.35 -16.57 -10.90
C LEU A 183 -6.74 -17.66 -9.89
N PRO A 184 -5.95 -17.87 -8.81
CA PRO A 184 -6.34 -18.72 -7.70
C PRO A 184 -7.67 -18.29 -7.09
N GLN A 185 -8.45 -19.23 -6.55
CA GLN A 185 -9.80 -18.96 -6.00
C GLN A 185 -9.83 -17.81 -4.98
N TYR A 186 -8.79 -17.65 -4.16
CA TYR A 186 -8.66 -16.56 -3.18
C TYR A 186 -8.34 -15.18 -3.80
N PHE A 187 -7.94 -15.12 -5.06
CA PHE A 187 -7.73 -13.89 -5.85
C PHE A 187 -8.81 -13.64 -6.92
N GLN A 188 -9.84 -14.48 -6.99
CA GLN A 188 -11.01 -14.23 -7.84
C GLN A 188 -11.93 -13.23 -7.15
N TYR A 189 -12.10 -12.07 -7.78
CA TYR A 189 -12.78 -10.90 -7.22
C TYR A 189 -14.03 -10.47 -7.98
N PHE A 190 -14.06 -10.74 -9.28
CA PHE A 190 -15.11 -10.33 -10.20
C PHE A 190 -15.95 -11.53 -10.66
N PRO A 191 -17.15 -11.31 -11.24
CA PRO A 191 -17.94 -12.39 -11.85
C PRO A 191 -17.15 -13.17 -12.92
N ASP A 192 -16.34 -12.47 -13.72
CA ASP A 192 -15.29 -13.11 -14.51
C ASP A 192 -14.10 -13.42 -13.60
N GLN A 193 -13.89 -14.71 -13.34
CA GLN A 193 -12.85 -15.23 -12.47
C GLN A 193 -11.42 -14.96 -12.96
N THR A 194 -11.26 -14.52 -14.21
CA THR A 194 -9.95 -14.17 -14.79
C THR A 194 -9.61 -12.69 -14.64
N MET A 195 -10.55 -11.87 -14.18
CA MET A 195 -10.35 -10.44 -13.99
C MET A 195 -9.79 -10.14 -12.60
N GLY A 196 -8.82 -9.22 -12.54
CA GLY A 196 -8.22 -8.77 -11.30
C GLY A 196 -7.28 -7.59 -11.50
N GLY A 197 -6.73 -7.06 -10.41
CA GLY A 197 -5.70 -6.04 -10.44
C GLY A 197 -4.42 -6.53 -11.14
N THR A 198 -3.54 -5.60 -11.48
CA THR A 198 -2.29 -5.85 -12.21
C THR A 198 -1.14 -6.29 -11.31
N VAL A 199 -1.18 -5.93 -10.01
CA VAL A 199 -0.07 -6.08 -9.05
C VAL A 199 -0.29 -7.25 -8.10
N ASN A 200 0.64 -8.21 -8.12
CA ASN A 200 0.56 -9.42 -7.29
C ASN A 200 0.78 -9.16 -5.78
N TRP A 201 1.63 -8.20 -5.39
CA TRP A 201 1.84 -7.78 -4.00
C TRP A 201 0.58 -7.17 -3.36
N MET A 202 -0.32 -6.64 -4.20
CA MET A 202 -1.65 -6.18 -3.80
C MET A 202 -2.65 -7.33 -3.68
N ASP A 203 -2.21 -8.60 -3.75
CA ASP A 203 -3.07 -9.77 -3.90
C ASP A 203 -3.94 -9.70 -5.18
N TYR A 204 -3.50 -8.98 -6.21
CA TYR A 204 -4.33 -8.65 -7.37
C TYR A 204 -5.59 -7.84 -7.02
N CYS A 205 -5.64 -7.18 -5.86
CA CYS A 205 -6.65 -6.18 -5.59
C CYS A 205 -6.40 -4.95 -6.48
N PRO A 206 -7.37 -4.53 -7.30
CA PRO A 206 -7.23 -3.33 -8.12
C PRO A 206 -7.28 -2.07 -7.26
N PHE A 207 -6.46 -1.08 -7.61
CA PHE A 207 -6.33 0.20 -6.94
C PHE A 207 -5.95 1.27 -7.97
N ILE A 208 -5.99 2.53 -7.58
CA ILE A 208 -5.59 3.63 -8.47
C ILE A 208 -4.06 3.61 -8.63
N GLU A 209 -3.59 3.29 -9.83
CA GLU A 209 -2.19 3.37 -10.23
C GLU A 209 -1.93 4.63 -11.06
N LYS A 210 -0.89 5.38 -10.71
CA LYS A 210 -0.46 6.53 -11.50
C LYS A 210 0.19 6.10 -12.81
N TYR A 211 -0.08 6.83 -13.88
CA TYR A 211 0.63 6.68 -15.14
C TYR A 211 2.03 7.32 -15.07
N SER A 212 2.89 6.94 -16.01
CA SER A 212 4.27 7.44 -16.07
C SER A 212 4.36 8.93 -16.39
N ASP A 213 3.43 9.40 -17.23
CA ASP A 213 3.26 10.75 -17.78
C ASP A 213 2.37 11.65 -16.93
N THR A 214 1.76 11.15 -15.86
CA THR A 214 0.88 11.93 -14.97
C THR A 214 1.42 12.06 -13.54
N LYS A 215 2.74 11.90 -13.38
CA LYS A 215 3.43 12.05 -12.09
C LYS A 215 3.50 13.51 -11.70
N CYS A 216 3.37 13.81 -10.41
CA CYS A 216 3.48 15.18 -9.91
C CYS A 216 4.87 15.79 -10.11
N LEU A 217 5.91 14.96 -10.13
CA LEU A 217 7.29 15.40 -10.27
C LEU A 217 7.64 15.86 -11.69
N ASN A 218 7.26 15.06 -12.69
CA ASN A 218 7.78 15.14 -14.05
C ASN A 218 6.78 14.57 -15.08
N GLY A 219 5.49 14.80 -14.84
CA GLY A 219 4.46 14.47 -15.81
C GLY A 219 4.49 15.40 -17.02
N ASP A 220 3.59 15.11 -17.96
CA ASP A 220 3.46 15.78 -19.23
C ASP A 220 2.31 16.80 -19.18
N ALA A 221 2.64 18.06 -19.45
CA ALA A 221 1.68 19.16 -19.47
C ALA A 221 0.70 19.06 -20.65
N GLU A 222 1.04 18.32 -21.70
CA GLU A 222 0.14 18.08 -22.84
C GLU A 222 -0.98 17.09 -22.46
N ILE A 223 -0.68 16.10 -21.62
CA ILE A 223 -1.65 15.10 -21.14
C ILE A 223 -2.59 15.70 -20.09
N ILE A 224 -2.08 16.57 -19.21
CA ILE A 224 -2.88 17.23 -18.17
C ILE A 224 -2.68 18.75 -18.21
N PRO A 225 -3.32 19.45 -19.18
CA PRO A 225 -3.16 20.88 -19.35
C PRO A 225 -3.46 21.68 -18.08
N GLY A 226 -2.57 22.62 -17.76
CA GLY A 226 -2.67 23.46 -16.57
C GLY A 226 -2.17 22.82 -15.27
N SER A 227 -1.56 21.64 -15.34
CA SER A 227 -0.81 21.05 -14.23
C SER A 227 0.57 21.69 -14.04
N VAL A 228 1.03 21.75 -12.79
CA VAL A 228 2.36 22.25 -12.41
C VAL A 228 3.20 21.11 -11.85
N PHE A 229 4.34 20.82 -12.48
CA PHE A 229 5.19 19.68 -12.10
C PHE A 229 6.42 20.14 -11.33
N SER A 230 6.64 19.55 -10.14
CA SER A 230 7.78 19.85 -9.28
C SER A 230 7.90 18.80 -8.17
N GLU A 231 9.00 18.84 -7.41
CA GLU A 231 9.17 18.00 -6.22
C GLU A 231 8.15 18.30 -5.10
N TYR A 232 7.61 19.51 -5.08
CA TYR A 232 6.58 19.94 -4.12
C TYR A 232 5.17 19.67 -4.61
N SER A 233 4.99 19.44 -5.92
CA SER A 233 3.68 19.29 -6.51
C SER A 233 2.94 18.06 -5.98
N ARG A 234 1.63 18.19 -5.78
CA ARG A 234 0.74 17.10 -5.36
C ARG A 234 -0.53 17.09 -6.20
N CYS A 235 -1.16 15.93 -6.24
CA CYS A 235 -2.44 15.74 -6.91
C CYS A 235 -3.59 16.20 -6.00
N PHE A 236 -4.48 17.01 -6.58
CA PHE A 236 -5.69 17.49 -5.92
C PHE A 236 -6.92 17.18 -6.77
N SER A 237 -7.86 16.42 -6.18
CA SER A 237 -9.21 16.31 -6.69
C SER A 237 -9.91 17.66 -6.48
N ALA A 238 -10.34 18.30 -7.55
CA ALA A 238 -11.20 19.48 -7.48
C ALA A 238 -12.69 19.05 -7.36
N LEU A 239 -13.58 19.99 -7.10
CA LEU A 239 -15.03 19.78 -6.88
C LEU A 239 -15.69 18.93 -7.99
N PRO A 240 -16.89 18.33 -7.75
CA PRO A 240 -17.60 17.57 -8.79
C PRO A 240 -17.72 18.39 -10.08
N ASN A 241 -17.32 17.80 -11.22
CA ASN A 241 -17.26 18.41 -12.56
C ASN A 241 -16.07 19.34 -12.86
N SER A 242 -14.96 19.24 -12.14
CA SER A 242 -13.71 19.91 -12.50
C SER A 242 -12.57 18.94 -12.74
N LEU A 243 -11.70 19.27 -13.71
CA LEU A 243 -10.54 18.45 -14.09
C LEU A 243 -9.58 18.31 -12.90
N ILE A 244 -9.08 17.09 -12.66
CA ILE A 244 -8.02 16.85 -11.69
C ILE A 244 -6.75 17.56 -12.15
N LYS A 245 -6.08 18.23 -11.21
CA LYS A 245 -4.86 18.99 -11.49
C LYS A 245 -3.76 18.65 -10.51
N ILE A 246 -2.54 18.80 -10.98
CA ILE A 246 -1.35 18.77 -10.15
C ILE A 246 -1.00 20.22 -9.84
N MET A 247 -0.90 20.54 -8.55
CA MET A 247 -0.61 21.89 -8.05
C MET A 247 0.55 21.85 -7.07
N LYS A 248 1.20 23.00 -6.85
CA LYS A 248 2.29 23.16 -5.88
C LYS A 248 1.77 23.22 -4.44
#